data_AF-Q0P819-F1
#
_entry.id   AF-Q0P819-F1
#
_cell.length_a   1.000
_cell.length_b   1.000
_cell.length_c   1.000
_cell.angle_alpha   90.00
_cell.angle_beta   90.00
_cell.angle_gamma   90.00
#
_symmetry.space_group_name_H-M   'P 1'
#
loop_
_entity.id
_entity.type
_entity.pdbx_description
1 polymer ?
#
loop_
_entity_poly.entity_id
_entity_poly.type
_entity_poly.pdbx_seq_one_letter_code
_entity_poly.pdbx_strand_id
1 'polypeptide(L)'
;MKSARKNKNIIIDQNEFGILSLIKEGLLGTCTHLMNEKEVNEIIKSGKFKGESFPYPLSFAPKNAEEALNDIKSGDRIDLMLDEKVVGHIDFKSQFKNNKNFSDIFSPNTCSLEDMGTTCISGKIEIYNSQIEKIKENFQQIKNNLNAQKITAIVSSFDPLHRAHERMFRWTIDKADLVVIFLVESFDVNGFEFELKEAYLKKFIQNYLPPDRIFIFPLKNINIFHAHLNPGLESIIAKSLGCTKLVVGQNHTGLGMFYDDNQPKTILDDFSKDYGIEVIVLPEFVFCDQCRMIVSTRSCPHGCHHHLHYNSQSLKDLLRAGIIPPAIFIRKEVSSVILTSLFPNRLKNMQKIYNELFPTDGILEYKNDEEFYQKLLEIHQMSYMV
;
A
#
# COMPACT_ATOMS: atom_id res chain seq x y z
N MET A 1 18.96 10.16 44.23
CA MET A 1 19.48 10.30 42.85
C MET A 1 19.08 9.06 42.07
N LYS A 2 18.07 9.11 41.20
CA LYS A 2 17.96 8.07 40.16
C LYS A 2 19.21 8.27 39.29
N SER A 3 20.17 7.36 39.42
CA SER A 3 21.33 7.30 38.55
C SER A 3 20.81 7.40 37.13
N ALA A 4 21.14 8.49 36.45
CA ALA A 4 20.94 8.61 35.02
C ALA A 4 21.89 7.59 34.37
N ARG A 5 21.50 6.31 34.39
CA ARG A 5 21.94 5.39 33.35
C ARG A 5 21.61 6.14 32.07
N LYS A 6 22.65 6.57 31.34
CA LYS A 6 22.50 7.12 30.01
C LYS A 6 21.63 6.11 29.27
N ASN A 7 20.35 6.42 29.04
CA ASN A 7 19.42 5.44 28.49
C ASN A 7 20.00 5.03 27.15
N LYS A 8 20.30 3.73 27.00
CA LYS A 8 20.76 3.19 25.72
C LYS A 8 19.60 3.31 24.76
N ASN A 9 19.84 3.94 23.63
CA ASN A 9 18.83 4.31 22.69
C ASN A 9 19.28 3.98 21.27
N ILE A 10 18.36 3.46 20.48
CA ILE A 10 18.52 3.24 19.05
C ILE A 10 17.73 4.31 18.34
N ILE A 11 18.41 5.06 17.47
CA ILE A 11 17.75 6.04 16.60
C ILE A 11 17.17 5.29 15.41
N ILE A 12 15.88 5.47 15.17
CA ILE A 12 15.16 4.91 14.04
C ILE A 12 14.52 6.00 13.19
N ASP A 13 14.30 5.70 11.92
CA ASP A 13 13.50 6.54 11.02
C ASP A 13 12.03 6.10 10.95
N GLN A 14 11.21 6.86 10.21
CA GLN A 14 9.78 6.63 10.07
C GLN A 14 9.47 5.26 9.42
N ASN A 15 10.33 4.80 8.50
CA ASN A 15 10.17 3.50 7.83
C ASN A 15 10.46 2.35 8.77
N GLU A 16 11.58 2.42 9.48
CA GLU A 16 11.95 1.45 10.51
C GLU A 16 10.87 1.37 11.60
N PHE A 17 10.33 2.50 12.05
CA PHE A 17 9.22 2.55 12.99
C PHE A 17 7.95 1.86 12.45
N GLY A 18 7.60 2.11 11.18
CA GLY A 18 6.46 1.48 10.53
C GLY A 18 6.60 -0.05 10.42
N ILE A 19 7.78 -0.54 10.02
CA ILE A 19 8.07 -1.97 9.93
C ILE A 19 8.03 -2.62 11.32
N LEU A 20 8.68 -2.02 12.33
CA LEU A 20 8.65 -2.51 13.71
C LEU A 20 7.21 -2.59 14.26
N SER A 21 6.38 -1.61 13.91
CA SER A 21 4.95 -1.62 14.25
C SER A 21 4.22 -2.78 13.59
N LEU A 22 4.48 -3.08 12.31
CA LEU A 22 3.89 -4.25 11.65
C LEU A 22 4.33 -5.57 12.29
N ILE A 23 5.62 -5.68 12.67
CA ILE A 23 6.15 -6.87 13.38
C ILE A 23 5.45 -7.04 14.73
N LYS A 24 5.43 -5.98 15.55
CA LYS A 24 4.81 -5.98 16.87
C LYS A 24 3.34 -6.40 16.79
N GLU A 25 2.64 -5.92 15.78
CA GLU A 25 1.23 -6.19 15.56
C GLU A 25 0.96 -7.51 14.84
N GLY A 26 1.98 -8.32 14.56
CA GLY A 26 1.83 -9.64 13.93
C GLY A 26 1.33 -9.57 12.47
N LEU A 27 1.57 -8.45 11.79
CA LEU A 27 1.17 -8.23 10.41
C LEU A 27 2.20 -8.70 9.37
N LEU A 28 3.37 -9.12 9.83
CA LEU A 28 4.42 -9.72 8.99
C LEU A 28 4.62 -11.20 9.34
N GLY A 29 3.52 -11.90 9.63
CA GLY A 29 3.50 -13.32 9.97
C GLY A 29 3.46 -13.60 11.48
N THR A 30 3.76 -14.85 11.85
CA THR A 30 3.61 -15.36 13.22
C THR A 30 4.71 -14.92 14.20
N CYS A 31 5.77 -14.27 13.72
CA CYS A 31 6.87 -13.77 14.54
C CYS A 31 6.62 -12.30 14.92
N THR A 32 6.63 -12.00 16.22
CA THR A 32 6.39 -10.64 16.76
C THR A 32 7.61 -10.08 17.49
N HIS A 33 8.80 -10.60 17.17
CA HIS A 33 10.08 -10.21 17.78
C HIS A 33 11.18 -10.13 16.72
N LEU A 34 12.26 -9.40 17.03
CA LEU A 34 13.44 -9.36 16.17
C LEU A 34 14.21 -10.68 16.30
N MET A 35 14.42 -11.33 15.16
CA MET A 35 14.95 -12.69 15.07
C MET A 35 16.42 -12.76 15.47
N ASN A 36 16.78 -13.84 16.17
CA ASN A 36 18.18 -14.14 16.49
C ASN A 36 18.88 -14.90 15.34
N GLU A 37 20.20 -15.04 15.44
CA GLU A 37 21.03 -15.65 14.39
C GLU A 37 20.55 -17.06 13.95
N LYS A 38 20.03 -17.88 14.87
CA LYS A 38 19.54 -19.22 14.53
C LYS A 38 18.26 -19.15 13.70
N GLU A 39 17.32 -18.30 14.08
CA GLU A 39 16.05 -18.08 13.37
C GLU A 39 16.31 -17.49 11.97
N VAL A 40 17.22 -16.52 11.88
CA VAL A 40 17.65 -15.94 10.60
C VAL A 40 18.27 -17.00 9.70
N ASN A 41 19.19 -17.82 10.23
CA ASN A 41 19.81 -18.90 9.47
C ASN A 41 18.82 -19.97 9.02
N GLU A 42 17.74 -20.21 9.77
CA GLU A 42 16.65 -21.12 9.38
C GLU A 42 15.93 -20.58 8.13
N ILE A 43 15.57 -19.29 8.13
CA ILE A 43 14.89 -18.64 7.01
C ILE A 43 15.79 -18.59 5.78
N ILE A 44 17.06 -18.20 5.93
CA ILE A 44 18.00 -18.14 4.78
C ILE A 44 18.16 -19.52 4.11
N LYS A 45 18.13 -20.61 4.90
CA LYS A 45 18.31 -21.97 4.38
C LYS A 45 17.04 -22.56 3.77
N SER A 46 15.88 -22.29 4.38
CA SER A 46 14.63 -22.99 4.06
C SER A 46 13.58 -22.12 3.38
N GLY A 47 13.73 -20.80 3.43
CA GLY A 47 12.69 -19.83 3.07
C GLY A 47 11.49 -19.86 4.02
N LYS A 48 11.59 -20.53 5.18
CA LYS A 48 10.46 -20.77 6.09
C LYS A 48 10.81 -20.44 7.54
N PHE A 49 9.79 -20.10 8.31
CA PHE A 49 9.84 -19.96 9.76
C PHE A 49 8.62 -20.65 10.37
N LYS A 50 8.84 -21.62 11.28
CA LYS A 50 7.76 -22.42 11.89
C LYS A 50 6.80 -23.07 10.87
N GLY A 51 7.30 -23.40 9.68
CA GLY A 51 6.55 -24.04 8.60
C GLY A 51 5.88 -23.09 7.59
N GLU A 52 5.83 -21.79 7.87
CA GLU A 52 5.26 -20.77 6.97
C GLU A 52 6.36 -20.14 6.10
N SER A 53 6.03 -19.79 4.84
CA SER A 53 6.95 -19.14 3.89
C SER A 53 7.31 -17.71 4.30
N PHE A 54 8.57 -17.47 4.66
CA PHE A 54 9.04 -16.20 5.21
C PHE A 54 10.08 -15.57 4.26
N PRO A 55 9.71 -14.55 3.45
CA PRO A 55 10.58 -14.05 2.38
C PRO A 55 11.82 -13.32 2.89
N TYR A 56 11.70 -12.64 4.04
CA TYR A 56 12.82 -11.91 4.65
C TYR A 56 12.86 -12.16 6.15
N PRO A 57 14.02 -12.46 6.74
CA PRO A 57 14.15 -12.50 8.20
C PRO A 57 13.78 -11.16 8.84
N LEU A 58 13.15 -11.22 10.01
CA LEU A 58 12.87 -10.04 10.85
C LEU A 58 14.11 -9.63 11.67
N SER A 59 15.25 -9.48 11.03
CA SER A 59 16.46 -8.94 11.67
C SER A 59 16.50 -7.43 11.51
N PHE A 60 17.12 -6.74 12.48
CA PHE A 60 17.29 -5.30 12.44
C PHE A 60 18.72 -4.94 12.81
N ALA A 61 19.37 -4.14 11.97
CA ALA A 61 20.72 -3.62 12.18
C ALA A 61 20.67 -2.10 12.42
N PRO A 62 20.69 -1.64 13.68
CA PRO A 62 20.58 -0.22 13.98
C PRO A 62 21.81 0.58 13.52
N LYS A 63 21.59 1.78 12.98
CA LYS A 63 22.65 2.67 12.46
C LYS A 63 23.68 3.04 13.54
N ASN A 64 23.24 3.18 14.79
CA ASN A 64 24.08 3.50 15.95
C ASN A 64 24.39 2.27 16.83
N ALA A 65 24.54 1.08 16.23
CA ALA A 65 24.77 -0.18 16.94
C ALA A 65 25.94 -0.13 17.93
N GLU A 66 27.11 0.42 17.55
CA GLU A 66 28.31 0.42 18.39
C GLU A 66 28.09 1.16 19.72
N GLU A 67 27.44 2.33 19.67
CA GLU A 67 27.15 3.15 20.85
C GLU A 67 26.01 2.55 21.68
N ALA A 68 24.95 2.08 21.02
CA ALA A 68 23.75 1.58 21.67
C ALA A 68 23.96 0.22 22.36
N LEU A 69 24.87 -0.60 21.82
CA LEU A 69 25.09 -1.98 22.27
C LEU A 69 26.34 -2.15 23.14
N ASN A 70 27.08 -1.06 23.42
CA ASN A 70 28.21 -1.12 24.34
C ASN A 70 27.75 -1.56 25.74
N ASP A 71 28.45 -2.53 26.34
CA ASP A 71 28.14 -3.13 27.65
C ASP A 71 26.68 -3.61 27.82
N ILE A 72 25.99 -3.99 26.74
CA ILE A 72 24.60 -4.47 26.83
C ILE A 72 24.54 -5.95 27.22
N LYS A 73 23.59 -6.30 28.08
CA LYS A 73 23.35 -7.68 28.52
C LYS A 73 21.95 -8.13 28.14
N SER A 74 21.79 -9.43 27.91
CA SER A 74 20.47 -10.03 27.70
C SER A 74 19.52 -9.64 28.85
N GLY A 75 18.33 -9.15 28.51
CA GLY A 75 17.32 -8.62 29.42
C GLY A 75 17.38 -7.11 29.63
N ASP A 76 18.42 -6.42 29.13
CA ASP A 76 18.45 -4.95 29.14
C ASP A 76 17.41 -4.39 28.17
N ARG A 77 16.83 -3.24 28.54
CA ARG A 77 15.92 -2.48 27.69
C ARG A 77 16.69 -1.41 26.93
N ILE A 78 16.44 -1.32 25.62
CA ILE A 78 16.93 -0.25 24.74
C ILE A 78 15.74 0.58 24.27
N ASP A 79 15.76 1.89 24.47
CA ASP A 79 14.71 2.78 24.00
C ASP A 79 14.81 2.97 22.47
N LEU A 80 13.68 2.98 21.77
CA LEU A 80 13.59 3.35 20.35
C LEU A 80 13.27 4.84 20.24
N MET A 81 14.13 5.59 19.55
CA MET A 81 14.00 7.04 19.40
C MET A 81 13.71 7.45 17.96
N LEU A 82 12.63 8.21 17.78
CA LEU A 82 12.23 8.81 16.51
C LEU A 82 11.99 10.30 16.74
N ASP A 83 12.67 11.16 15.98
CA ASP A 83 12.58 12.63 16.11
C ASP A 83 12.70 13.10 17.58
N GLU A 84 13.73 12.61 18.27
CA GLU A 84 14.04 12.88 19.69
C GLU A 84 12.99 12.38 20.72
N LYS A 85 11.96 11.65 20.29
CA LYS A 85 10.94 11.08 21.16
C LYS A 85 11.11 9.58 21.31
N VAL A 86 10.93 9.07 22.53
CA VAL A 86 10.87 7.63 22.76
C VAL A 86 9.53 7.09 22.25
N VAL A 87 9.58 6.24 21.24
CA VAL A 87 8.39 5.67 20.56
C VAL A 87 8.19 4.18 20.83
N GLY A 88 9.11 3.56 21.56
CA GLY A 88 9.05 2.14 21.90
C GLY A 88 10.29 1.68 22.61
N HIS A 89 10.43 0.37 22.77
CA HIS A 89 11.67 -0.23 23.26
C HIS A 89 11.89 -1.64 22.72
N ILE A 90 13.13 -2.11 22.83
CA ILE A 90 13.51 -3.50 22.58
C ILE A 90 14.02 -4.10 23.89
N ASP A 91 13.44 -5.23 24.29
CA ASP A 91 14.02 -6.10 25.32
C ASP A 91 15.13 -6.93 24.67
N PHE A 92 16.37 -6.48 24.83
CA PHE A 92 17.53 -7.07 24.17
C PHE A 92 17.74 -8.52 24.61
N LYS A 93 18.00 -9.41 23.65
CA LYS A 93 18.29 -10.82 23.92
C LYS A 93 19.70 -11.20 23.48
N SER A 94 20.04 -10.90 22.23
CA SER A 94 21.34 -11.23 21.65
C SER A 94 21.64 -10.36 20.44
N GLN A 95 22.91 -10.33 20.04
CA GLN A 95 23.37 -9.69 18.81
C GLN A 95 24.25 -10.65 18.02
N PHE A 96 24.32 -10.45 16.71
CA PHE A 96 25.17 -11.23 15.81
C PHE A 96 25.57 -10.36 14.62
N LYS A 97 26.65 -10.74 13.92
CA LYS A 97 27.09 -10.02 12.72
C LYS A 97 26.43 -10.59 11.47
N ASN A 98 25.96 -9.73 10.58
CA ASN A 98 25.49 -10.12 9.25
C ASN A 98 26.67 -10.37 8.29
N ASN A 99 27.43 -11.44 8.53
CA ASN A 99 28.58 -11.80 7.68
C ASN A 99 28.17 -12.45 6.34
N LYS A 100 26.87 -12.71 6.14
CA LYS A 100 26.35 -13.42 4.96
C LYS A 100 25.71 -12.48 3.94
N ASN A 101 25.69 -11.17 4.21
CA ASN A 101 25.07 -10.14 3.37
C ASN A 101 23.64 -10.49 2.93
N PHE A 102 22.88 -11.14 3.81
CA PHE A 102 21.51 -11.50 3.49
C PHE A 102 20.62 -10.24 3.53
N SER A 103 19.60 -10.21 2.66
CA SER A 103 18.54 -9.20 2.70
C SER A 103 17.60 -9.47 3.88
N ASP A 104 17.15 -8.43 4.56
CA ASP A 104 16.18 -8.53 5.65
C ASP A 104 14.95 -7.66 5.42
N ILE A 105 14.02 -7.68 6.37
CA ILE A 105 12.75 -6.96 6.24
C ILE A 105 12.92 -5.42 6.17
N PHE A 106 14.01 -4.87 6.69
CA PHE A 106 14.30 -3.43 6.64
C PHE A 106 15.08 -3.03 5.39
N SER A 107 15.80 -3.98 4.79
CA SER A 107 16.50 -3.82 3.51
C SER A 107 16.11 -4.95 2.54
N PRO A 108 14.83 -5.02 2.11
CA PRO A 108 14.40 -6.05 1.16
C PRO A 108 15.02 -5.78 -0.22
N ASN A 109 15.26 -6.84 -0.98
CA ASN A 109 15.82 -6.78 -2.34
C ASN A 109 17.24 -6.19 -2.47
N THR A 110 17.92 -5.94 -1.35
CA THR A 110 19.33 -5.53 -1.36
C THR A 110 20.22 -6.73 -1.03
N CYS A 111 21.06 -7.14 -1.98
CA CYS A 111 22.14 -8.09 -1.72
C CYS A 111 23.46 -7.35 -2.00
N SER A 112 24.12 -6.86 -0.96
CA SER A 112 25.43 -6.23 -1.11
C SER A 112 26.47 -7.29 -1.42
N LEU A 113 27.31 -7.03 -2.42
CA LEU A 113 28.49 -7.86 -2.70
C LEU A 113 29.58 -7.67 -1.65
N GLU A 114 29.59 -6.53 -0.97
CA GLU A 114 30.53 -6.17 0.10
C GLU A 114 29.97 -6.60 1.46
N ASP A 115 30.81 -7.23 2.30
CA ASP A 115 30.50 -7.52 3.71
C ASP A 115 30.34 -6.21 4.48
N MET A 116 29.10 -5.81 4.72
CA MET A 116 28.81 -4.59 5.48
C MET A 116 29.11 -4.78 6.97
N GLY A 117 29.33 -6.01 7.44
CA GLY A 117 29.71 -6.32 8.83
C GLY A 117 28.73 -5.79 9.88
N THR A 118 27.47 -5.53 9.50
CA THR A 118 26.50 -4.87 10.37
C THR A 118 26.10 -5.78 11.53
N THR A 119 25.96 -5.19 12.72
CA THR A 119 25.55 -5.92 13.92
C THR A 119 24.03 -5.89 14.02
N CYS A 120 23.40 -7.05 13.82
CA CYS A 120 21.98 -7.25 14.00
C CYS A 120 21.65 -7.51 15.48
N ILE A 121 20.50 -7.01 15.91
CA ILE A 121 19.98 -7.25 17.25
C ILE A 121 18.71 -8.09 17.23
N SER A 122 18.50 -8.83 18.32
CA SER A 122 17.33 -9.68 18.54
C SER A 122 16.72 -9.38 19.89
N GLY A 123 15.40 -9.54 19.99
CA GLY A 123 14.67 -9.17 21.18
C GLY A 123 13.19 -8.96 20.94
N LYS A 124 12.43 -8.90 22.03
CA LYS A 124 11.01 -8.52 21.97
C LYS A 124 10.93 -7.02 21.72
N ILE A 125 9.96 -6.61 20.91
CA ILE A 125 9.71 -5.21 20.59
C ILE A 125 8.45 -4.78 21.33
N GLU A 126 8.42 -3.53 21.79
CA GLU A 126 7.21 -2.84 22.20
C GLU A 126 7.12 -1.49 21.52
N ILE A 127 5.94 -1.12 21.03
CA ILE A 127 5.71 0.12 20.28
C ILE A 127 4.65 0.93 21.00
N TYR A 128 4.97 2.17 21.33
CA TYR A 128 4.06 3.07 22.04
C TYR A 128 3.17 3.83 21.05
N ASN A 129 1.87 3.88 21.34
CA ASN A 129 0.88 4.59 20.51
C ASN A 129 0.87 4.13 19.04
N SER A 130 1.02 2.81 18.80
CA SER A 130 0.97 2.22 17.46
C SER A 130 -0.33 2.62 16.74
N GLN A 131 -0.21 3.29 15.60
CA GLN A 131 -1.39 3.57 14.76
C GLN A 131 -1.96 2.26 14.18
N ILE A 132 -1.10 1.28 13.93
CA ILE A 132 -1.47 -0.03 13.38
C ILE A 132 -2.35 -0.81 14.36
N GLU A 133 -2.07 -0.74 15.66
CA GLU A 133 -2.92 -1.33 16.70
C GLU A 133 -4.36 -0.79 16.61
N LYS A 134 -4.52 0.55 16.57
CA LYS A 134 -5.82 1.21 16.45
C LYS A 134 -6.55 0.85 15.15
N ILE A 135 -5.82 0.76 14.04
CA ILE A 135 -6.37 0.36 12.73
C ILE A 135 -6.89 -1.09 12.80
N LYS A 136 -6.14 -2.00 13.44
CA LYS A 136 -6.58 -3.39 13.64
C LYS A 136 -7.80 -3.49 14.52
N GLU A 137 -7.87 -2.74 15.62
CA GLU A 137 -9.05 -2.71 16.48
C GLU A 137 -10.29 -2.25 15.70
N ASN A 138 -10.18 -1.16 14.94
CA ASN A 138 -11.25 -0.66 14.09
C ASN A 138 -11.66 -1.71 13.02
N PHE A 139 -10.69 -2.36 12.39
CA PHE A 139 -10.95 -3.44 11.44
C PHE A 139 -11.72 -4.61 12.08
N GLN A 140 -11.33 -5.06 13.28
CA GLN A 140 -12.03 -6.13 13.99
C GLN A 140 -13.46 -5.75 14.34
N GLN A 141 -13.70 -4.49 14.74
CA GLN A 141 -15.06 -3.99 14.99
C GLN A 141 -15.91 -4.06 13.72
N ILE A 142 -15.41 -3.56 12.58
CA ILE A 142 -16.13 -3.60 11.30
C ILE A 142 -16.37 -5.03 10.83
N LYS A 143 -15.35 -5.90 10.92
CA LYS A 143 -15.46 -7.32 10.58
C LYS A 143 -16.56 -8.02 11.39
N ASN A 144 -16.63 -7.76 12.69
CA ASN A 144 -17.63 -8.35 13.57
C ASN A 144 -19.04 -7.80 13.29
N ASN A 145 -19.16 -6.48 13.06
CA ASN A 145 -20.45 -5.84 12.75
C ASN A 145 -21.08 -6.38 11.45
N LEU A 146 -20.25 -6.71 10.45
CA LEU A 146 -20.69 -7.30 9.19
C LEU A 146 -20.81 -8.83 9.26
N ASN A 147 -20.35 -9.46 10.34
CA ASN A 147 -20.12 -10.91 10.42
C ASN A 147 -19.34 -11.43 9.18
N ALA A 148 -18.33 -10.67 8.75
CA ALA A 148 -17.64 -10.90 7.49
C ALA A 148 -16.77 -12.17 7.56
N GLN A 149 -17.05 -13.13 6.67
CA GLN A 149 -16.32 -14.39 6.57
C GLN A 149 -15.40 -14.39 5.34
N LYS A 150 -15.88 -13.87 4.21
CA LYS A 150 -15.12 -13.73 2.97
C LYS A 150 -14.52 -12.35 2.90
N ILE A 151 -13.29 -12.21 3.36
CA ILE A 151 -12.57 -10.94 3.37
C ILE A 151 -11.52 -10.98 2.27
N THR A 152 -11.52 -10.00 1.37
CA THR A 152 -10.60 -9.97 0.23
C THR A 152 -9.71 -8.74 0.29
N ALA A 153 -8.41 -8.93 0.23
CA ALA A 153 -7.40 -7.88 0.20
C ALA A 153 -7.10 -7.43 -1.23
N ILE A 154 -6.88 -6.12 -1.39
CA ILE A 154 -6.25 -5.50 -2.55
C ILE A 154 -5.11 -4.65 -2.00
N VAL A 155 -3.89 -4.84 -2.50
CA VAL A 155 -2.73 -4.01 -2.15
C VAL A 155 -2.37 -3.15 -3.35
N SER A 156 -2.48 -1.83 -3.23
CA SER A 156 -2.13 -0.91 -4.33
C SER A 156 -1.84 0.51 -3.87
N SER A 157 -1.02 1.21 -4.65
CA SER A 157 -0.76 2.64 -4.47
C SER A 157 -1.85 3.54 -5.04
N PHE A 158 -2.66 3.04 -5.98
CA PHE A 158 -3.70 3.78 -6.73
C PHE A 158 -3.24 5.15 -7.22
N ASP A 159 -2.11 5.23 -7.90
CA ASP A 159 -1.41 6.49 -8.20
C ASP A 159 -1.37 6.83 -9.71
N PRO A 160 -2.46 7.39 -10.31
CA PRO A 160 -3.76 7.71 -9.71
C PRO A 160 -4.77 6.56 -9.76
N LEU A 161 -5.88 6.74 -9.05
CA LEU A 161 -7.07 5.92 -9.17
C LEU A 161 -7.76 6.16 -10.53
N HIS A 162 -8.12 5.09 -11.24
CA HIS A 162 -8.69 5.15 -12.59
C HIS A 162 -9.76 4.05 -12.80
N ARG A 163 -10.44 4.01 -13.95
CA ARG A 163 -11.61 3.12 -14.14
C ARG A 163 -11.28 1.63 -14.14
N ALA A 164 -10.09 1.21 -14.57
CA ALA A 164 -9.70 -0.20 -14.38
C ALA A 164 -9.66 -0.61 -12.89
N HIS A 165 -9.21 0.27 -11.98
CA HIS A 165 -9.31 0.02 -10.54
C HIS A 165 -10.76 -0.05 -10.07
N GLU A 166 -11.65 0.84 -10.58
CA GLU A 166 -13.09 0.74 -10.31
C GLU A 166 -13.66 -0.62 -10.73
N ARG A 167 -13.26 -1.14 -11.90
CA ARG A 167 -13.69 -2.47 -12.36
C ARG A 167 -13.21 -3.58 -11.43
N MET A 168 -11.96 -3.51 -10.99
CA MET A 168 -11.38 -4.43 -10.00
C MET A 168 -12.13 -4.38 -8.67
N PHE A 169 -12.44 -3.19 -8.14
CA PHE A 169 -13.18 -3.06 -6.89
C PHE A 169 -14.57 -3.68 -6.99
N ARG A 170 -15.33 -3.36 -8.05
CA ARG A 170 -16.68 -3.91 -8.25
C ARG A 170 -16.66 -5.43 -8.30
N TRP A 171 -15.74 -5.99 -9.08
CA TRP A 171 -15.56 -7.44 -9.17
C TRP A 171 -15.26 -8.07 -7.80
N THR A 172 -14.41 -7.41 -7.00
CA THR A 172 -13.99 -7.91 -5.69
C THR A 172 -15.15 -7.87 -4.68
N ILE A 173 -15.91 -6.78 -4.65
CA ILE A 173 -17.07 -6.58 -3.77
C ILE A 173 -18.17 -7.60 -4.05
N ASP A 174 -18.37 -7.99 -5.31
CA ASP A 174 -19.34 -9.02 -5.69
C ASP A 174 -19.00 -10.41 -5.11
N LYS A 175 -17.76 -10.63 -4.65
CA LYS A 175 -17.24 -11.93 -4.20
C LYS A 175 -16.83 -11.98 -2.73
N ALA A 176 -16.87 -10.86 -2.01
CA ALA A 176 -16.33 -10.72 -0.66
C ALA A 176 -17.32 -9.99 0.24
N ASP A 177 -17.55 -10.43 1.48
CA ASP A 177 -18.38 -9.73 2.46
C ASP A 177 -17.79 -8.34 2.77
N LEU A 178 -16.45 -8.27 2.87
CA LEU A 178 -15.65 -7.08 3.15
C LEU A 178 -14.41 -7.04 2.24
N VAL A 179 -14.12 -5.89 1.66
CA VAL A 179 -12.89 -5.64 0.90
C VAL A 179 -11.93 -4.80 1.74
N VAL A 180 -10.70 -5.27 1.90
CA VAL A 180 -9.62 -4.51 2.54
C VAL A 180 -8.71 -3.93 1.47
N ILE A 181 -8.58 -2.62 1.45
CA ILE A 181 -7.67 -1.89 0.58
C ILE A 181 -6.45 -1.50 1.40
N PHE A 182 -5.34 -2.20 1.21
CA PHE A 182 -4.04 -1.77 1.70
C PHE A 182 -3.51 -0.67 0.78
N LEU A 183 -3.67 0.59 1.20
CA LEU A 183 -3.24 1.76 0.45
C LEU A 183 -1.74 1.98 0.67
N VAL A 184 -0.95 1.74 -0.37
CA VAL A 184 0.53 1.86 -0.33
C VAL A 184 0.96 3.28 -0.67
N GLU A 185 1.94 3.82 0.05
CA GLU A 185 2.57 5.10 -0.28
C GLU A 185 3.37 5.05 -1.59
N SER A 186 3.33 6.14 -2.36
CA SER A 186 4.15 6.26 -3.58
C SER A 186 5.48 6.88 -3.20
N PHE A 187 6.59 6.19 -3.49
CA PHE A 187 7.94 6.71 -3.26
C PHE A 187 8.63 7.18 -4.54
N ASP A 188 7.96 7.05 -5.69
CA ASP A 188 8.43 7.63 -6.95
C ASP A 188 8.45 9.16 -6.86
N VAL A 189 9.46 9.79 -7.46
CA VAL A 189 9.53 11.26 -7.62
C VAL A 189 8.26 11.82 -8.27
N ASN A 190 7.66 11.01 -9.15
CA ASN A 190 6.42 11.34 -9.83
C ASN A 190 5.14 10.81 -9.14
N GLY A 191 5.21 10.33 -7.91
CA GLY A 191 4.05 9.87 -7.15
C GLY A 191 3.21 11.00 -6.55
N PHE A 192 1.92 10.73 -6.28
CA PHE A 192 1.09 11.61 -5.47
C PHE A 192 1.30 11.36 -3.97
N GLU A 193 1.22 12.43 -3.18
CA GLU A 193 1.31 12.40 -1.71
C GLU A 193 0.24 11.49 -1.10
N PHE A 194 0.59 10.77 -0.02
CA PHE A 194 -0.28 9.78 0.60
C PHE A 194 -1.67 10.32 0.95
N GLU A 195 -1.73 11.51 1.55
CA GLU A 195 -2.97 12.20 1.96
C GLU A 195 -3.87 12.51 0.77
N LEU A 196 -3.28 12.95 -0.35
CA LEU A 196 -4.03 13.21 -1.58
C LEU A 196 -4.66 11.91 -2.10
N LYS A 197 -3.90 10.81 -2.06
CA LYS A 197 -4.38 9.50 -2.51
C LYS A 197 -5.51 8.98 -1.66
N GLU A 198 -5.37 9.11 -0.35
CA GLU A 198 -6.42 8.72 0.57
C GLU A 198 -7.69 9.58 0.38
N ALA A 199 -7.54 10.89 0.15
CA ALA A 199 -8.65 11.81 -0.06
C ALA A 199 -9.49 11.45 -1.30
N TYR A 200 -8.86 11.28 -2.48
CA TYR A 200 -9.63 10.92 -3.67
C TYR A 200 -10.16 9.48 -3.61
N LEU A 201 -9.48 8.56 -2.93
CA LEU A 201 -9.97 7.19 -2.75
C LEU A 201 -11.24 7.17 -1.90
N LYS A 202 -11.23 7.87 -0.75
CA LYS A 202 -12.42 8.02 0.12
C LYS A 202 -13.57 8.69 -0.63
N LYS A 203 -13.30 9.79 -1.35
CA LYS A 203 -14.31 10.48 -2.18
C LYS A 203 -14.90 9.55 -3.24
N PHE A 204 -14.07 8.77 -3.93
CA PHE A 204 -14.53 7.80 -4.92
C PHE A 204 -15.40 6.70 -4.28
N ILE A 205 -14.96 6.10 -3.18
CA ILE A 205 -15.70 5.06 -2.46
C ILE A 205 -17.08 5.59 -2.06
N GLN A 206 -17.12 6.75 -1.40
CA GLN A 206 -18.37 7.34 -0.91
C GLN A 206 -19.41 7.60 -2.01
N ASN A 207 -18.97 7.90 -3.23
CA ASN A 207 -19.88 8.23 -4.34
C ASN A 207 -20.26 7.02 -5.21
N TYR A 208 -19.44 5.98 -5.27
CA TYR A 208 -19.55 4.97 -6.33
C TYR A 208 -19.54 3.51 -5.89
N LEU A 209 -19.17 3.22 -4.63
CA LEU A 209 -19.08 1.88 -4.06
C LEU A 209 -19.83 1.82 -2.73
N PRO A 210 -20.23 0.63 -2.24
CA PRO A 210 -20.79 0.48 -0.89
C PRO A 210 -19.71 0.75 0.16
N PRO A 211 -19.70 1.91 0.85
CA PRO A 211 -18.60 2.32 1.72
C PRO A 211 -18.49 1.43 2.97
N ASP A 212 -19.61 0.87 3.43
CA ASP A 212 -19.71 -0.05 4.55
C ASP A 212 -19.02 -1.40 4.29
N ARG A 213 -18.78 -1.77 3.03
CA ARG A 213 -18.12 -3.02 2.63
C ARG A 213 -16.66 -2.83 2.23
N ILE A 214 -16.08 -1.66 2.49
CA ILE A 214 -14.70 -1.34 2.14
C ILE A 214 -13.98 -0.78 3.36
N PHE A 215 -12.87 -1.41 3.72
CA PHE A 215 -11.96 -0.94 4.76
C PHE A 215 -10.64 -0.48 4.13
N ILE A 216 -10.21 0.75 4.40
CA ILE A 216 -8.91 1.25 3.95
C ILE A 216 -7.90 1.04 5.09
N PHE A 217 -6.86 0.27 4.81
CA PHE A 217 -5.70 0.09 5.67
C PHE A 217 -4.54 0.94 5.13
N PRO A 218 -4.20 2.08 5.76
CA PRO A 218 -3.11 2.93 5.28
C PRO A 218 -1.74 2.30 5.60
N LEU A 219 -0.91 2.11 4.58
CA LEU A 219 0.50 1.71 4.70
C LEU A 219 1.40 2.94 4.46
N LYS A 220 1.25 3.93 5.34
CA LYS A 220 2.00 5.19 5.30
C LYS A 220 3.36 5.04 5.98
N ASN A 221 4.37 5.69 5.44
CA ASN A 221 5.76 5.65 5.86
C ASN A 221 6.34 4.22 5.85
N ILE A 222 5.82 3.30 5.04
CA ILE A 222 6.27 1.89 5.01
C ILE A 222 6.64 1.53 3.58
N ASN A 223 7.92 1.42 3.29
CA ASN A 223 8.44 1.25 1.93
C ASN A 223 8.54 -0.20 1.45
N ILE A 224 8.36 -1.19 2.33
CA ILE A 224 8.51 -2.62 1.96
C ILE A 224 7.45 -3.10 0.96
N PHE A 225 6.34 -2.36 0.80
CA PHE A 225 5.30 -2.63 -0.20
C PHE A 225 5.45 -1.76 -1.46
N HIS A 226 6.50 -0.93 -1.52
CA HIS A 226 6.73 -0.02 -2.64
C HIS A 226 6.88 -0.77 -3.96
N ALA A 227 6.35 -0.16 -5.02
CA ALA A 227 6.44 -0.63 -6.40
C ALA A 227 5.97 -2.08 -6.63
N HIS A 228 5.23 -2.67 -5.68
CA HIS A 228 4.68 -4.02 -5.81
C HIS A 228 5.76 -5.10 -6.01
N LEU A 229 6.96 -4.85 -5.46
CA LEU A 229 8.12 -5.74 -5.60
C LEU A 229 8.03 -6.98 -4.71
N ASN A 230 7.23 -6.94 -3.63
CA ASN A 230 7.20 -7.97 -2.61
C ASN A 230 5.80 -8.60 -2.45
N PRO A 231 5.25 -9.29 -3.48
CA PRO A 231 3.91 -9.89 -3.41
C PRO A 231 3.79 -10.94 -2.29
N GLY A 232 4.88 -11.60 -1.91
CA GLY A 232 4.91 -12.48 -0.74
C GLY A 232 4.57 -11.75 0.57
N LEU A 233 5.14 -10.55 0.78
CA LEU A 233 4.81 -9.71 1.94
C LEU A 233 3.35 -9.23 1.87
N GLU A 234 2.85 -8.90 0.69
CA GLU A 234 1.44 -8.53 0.47
C GLU A 234 0.47 -9.67 0.86
N SER A 235 0.85 -10.92 0.56
CA SER A 235 0.09 -12.10 0.97
C SER A 235 0.14 -12.31 2.49
N ILE A 236 1.30 -12.10 3.09
CA ILE A 236 1.49 -12.22 4.54
C ILE A 236 0.63 -11.18 5.27
N ILE A 237 0.68 -9.90 4.89
CA ILE A 237 -0.10 -8.87 5.57
C ILE A 237 -1.61 -9.09 5.42
N ALA A 238 -2.06 -9.50 4.22
CA ALA A 238 -3.45 -9.87 4.00
C ALA A 238 -3.87 -11.02 4.91
N LYS A 239 -3.07 -12.10 4.96
CA LYS A 239 -3.35 -13.26 5.81
C LYS A 239 -3.34 -12.91 7.29
N SER A 240 -2.32 -12.19 7.76
CA SER A 240 -2.16 -11.79 9.16
C SER A 240 -3.31 -10.90 9.65
N LEU A 241 -3.86 -10.04 8.78
CA LEU A 241 -5.07 -9.27 9.12
C LEU A 241 -6.33 -10.16 9.19
N GLY A 242 -6.28 -11.37 8.62
CA GLY A 242 -7.39 -12.32 8.58
C GLY A 242 -8.19 -12.29 7.28
N CYS A 243 -7.58 -11.85 6.17
CA CYS A 243 -8.18 -11.95 4.84
C CYS A 243 -8.15 -13.40 4.34
N THR A 244 -9.22 -13.78 3.63
CA THR A 244 -9.37 -15.10 2.99
C THR A 244 -8.84 -15.13 1.57
N LYS A 245 -8.79 -13.98 0.91
CA LYS A 245 -8.31 -13.86 -0.47
C LYS A 245 -7.41 -12.65 -0.65
N LEU A 246 -6.51 -12.73 -1.61
CA LEU A 246 -5.73 -11.61 -2.13
C LEU A 246 -6.00 -11.48 -3.63
N VAL A 247 -6.34 -10.27 -4.06
CA VAL A 247 -6.54 -9.94 -5.49
C VAL A 247 -5.35 -9.12 -5.97
N VAL A 248 -4.70 -9.61 -7.03
CA VAL A 248 -3.60 -8.93 -7.72
C VAL A 248 -3.91 -8.80 -9.21
N GLY A 249 -3.38 -7.77 -9.86
CA GLY A 249 -3.44 -7.66 -11.32
C GLY A 249 -2.36 -8.50 -12.00
N GLN A 250 -2.61 -9.02 -13.21
CA GLN A 250 -1.62 -9.80 -13.97
C GLN A 250 -0.30 -9.04 -14.25
N ASN A 251 -0.35 -7.71 -14.31
CA ASN A 251 0.80 -6.85 -14.58
C ASN A 251 1.50 -6.39 -13.29
N HIS A 252 1.26 -7.07 -12.16
CA HIS A 252 1.88 -6.76 -10.88
C HIS A 252 3.39 -7.05 -10.92
N THR A 253 4.21 -6.02 -10.69
CA THR A 253 5.66 -6.01 -10.97
C THR A 253 6.40 -7.22 -10.43
N GLY A 254 6.18 -7.60 -9.17
CA GLY A 254 6.86 -8.73 -8.53
C GLY A 254 6.24 -10.11 -8.76
N LEU A 255 5.12 -10.23 -9.49
CA LEU A 255 4.34 -11.48 -9.54
C LEU A 255 5.04 -12.62 -10.29
N GLY A 256 5.80 -12.28 -11.34
CA GLY A 256 6.53 -13.24 -12.17
C GLY A 256 5.64 -14.38 -12.68
N MET A 257 4.77 -14.11 -13.66
CA MET A 257 3.92 -15.17 -14.24
C MET A 257 4.73 -16.09 -15.17
N PHE A 258 4.60 -17.39 -14.99
CA PHE A 258 5.16 -18.41 -15.89
C PHE A 258 4.12 -19.50 -16.16
N TYR A 259 4.38 -20.36 -17.15
CA TYR A 259 3.50 -21.49 -17.46
C TYR A 259 4.17 -22.79 -17.03
N ASP A 260 3.44 -23.63 -16.31
CA ASP A 260 3.83 -24.99 -15.95
C ASP A 260 2.67 -25.93 -16.26
N ASP A 261 2.91 -26.98 -17.06
CA ASP A 261 1.86 -27.88 -17.59
C ASP A 261 0.66 -27.15 -18.22
N ASN A 262 0.92 -26.08 -18.99
CA ASN A 262 -0.09 -25.19 -19.59
C ASN A 262 -1.02 -24.48 -18.57
N GLN A 263 -0.68 -24.49 -17.28
CA GLN A 263 -1.35 -23.70 -16.26
C GLN A 263 -0.52 -22.46 -15.93
N PRO A 264 -1.12 -21.27 -15.87
CA PRO A 264 -0.42 -20.09 -15.38
C PRO A 264 -0.10 -20.29 -13.90
N LYS A 265 1.18 -20.18 -13.56
CA LYS A 265 1.71 -20.19 -12.20
C LYS A 265 2.38 -18.86 -11.85
N THR A 266 2.46 -18.57 -10.56
CA THR A 266 3.07 -17.35 -10.03
C THR A 266 3.90 -17.65 -8.79
N ILE A 267 4.77 -16.70 -8.39
CA ILE A 267 5.49 -16.81 -7.11
C ILE A 267 4.53 -16.94 -5.90
N LEU A 268 3.29 -16.48 -6.05
CA LEU A 268 2.28 -16.50 -4.99
C LEU A 268 1.61 -17.88 -4.79
N ASP A 269 1.83 -18.85 -5.69
CA ASP A 269 1.18 -20.16 -5.57
C ASP A 269 1.65 -20.92 -4.32
N ASP A 270 2.93 -20.80 -3.97
CA ASP A 270 3.50 -21.40 -2.76
C ASP A 270 3.02 -20.67 -1.50
N PHE A 271 2.91 -19.33 -1.56
CA PHE A 271 2.30 -18.53 -0.49
C PHE A 271 0.84 -18.91 -0.28
N SER A 272 0.07 -19.13 -1.35
CA SER A 272 -1.34 -19.53 -1.27
C SER A 272 -1.51 -20.84 -0.51
N LYS A 273 -0.64 -21.84 -0.79
CA LYS A 273 -0.64 -23.13 -0.10
C LYS A 273 -0.21 -23.02 1.35
N ASP A 274 0.89 -22.34 1.62
CA ASP A 274 1.47 -22.27 2.98
C ASP A 274 0.60 -21.45 3.93
N TYR A 275 -0.01 -20.37 3.45
CA TYR A 275 -0.82 -19.47 4.27
C TYR A 275 -2.33 -19.77 4.23
N GLY A 276 -2.79 -20.63 3.32
CA GLY A 276 -4.22 -20.89 3.13
C GLY A 276 -5.00 -19.61 2.79
N ILE A 277 -4.42 -18.77 1.94
CA ILE A 277 -5.05 -17.57 1.37
C ILE A 277 -5.24 -17.79 -0.13
N GLU A 278 -6.46 -17.59 -0.66
CA GLU A 278 -6.72 -17.74 -2.09
C GLU A 278 -6.19 -16.53 -2.85
N VAL A 279 -5.25 -16.75 -3.77
CA VAL A 279 -4.72 -15.67 -4.62
C VAL A 279 -5.46 -15.66 -5.96
N ILE A 280 -6.01 -14.51 -6.32
CA ILE A 280 -6.72 -14.30 -7.57
C ILE A 280 -5.93 -13.31 -8.41
N VAL A 281 -5.48 -13.76 -9.59
CA VAL A 281 -4.83 -12.92 -10.59
C VAL A 281 -5.88 -12.44 -11.59
N LEU A 282 -6.20 -11.15 -11.55
CA LEU A 282 -7.14 -10.53 -12.50
C LEU A 282 -6.44 -10.18 -13.82
N PRO A 283 -7.10 -10.39 -14.97
CA PRO A 283 -6.56 -9.96 -16.24
C PRO A 283 -6.51 -8.43 -16.31
N GLU A 284 -5.71 -7.92 -17.25
CA GLU A 284 -5.66 -6.47 -17.49
C GLU A 284 -7.02 -5.98 -18.03
N PHE A 285 -7.52 -4.91 -17.42
CA PHE A 285 -8.71 -4.21 -17.87
C PHE A 285 -8.34 -3.04 -18.77
N VAL A 286 -9.08 -2.91 -19.87
CA VAL A 286 -8.91 -1.87 -20.90
C VAL A 286 -10.29 -1.37 -21.30
N PHE A 287 -10.38 -0.14 -21.82
CA PHE A 287 -11.60 0.29 -22.48
C PHE A 287 -11.52 -0.07 -23.96
N CYS A 288 -12.51 -0.78 -24.50
CA CYS A 288 -12.58 -1.06 -25.92
C CYS A 288 -13.53 -0.08 -26.62
N ASP A 289 -13.05 0.61 -27.66
CA ASP A 289 -13.83 1.61 -28.40
C ASP A 289 -15.00 1.00 -29.22
N GLN A 290 -14.85 -0.22 -29.73
CA GLN A 290 -15.91 -0.98 -30.40
C GLN A 290 -16.94 -1.50 -29.42
N CYS A 291 -16.51 -2.11 -28.32
CA CYS A 291 -17.42 -2.57 -27.25
C CYS A 291 -18.10 -1.40 -26.53
N ARG A 292 -17.47 -0.21 -26.55
CA ARG A 292 -17.86 0.99 -25.79
C ARG A 292 -17.97 0.75 -24.29
N MET A 293 -17.11 -0.12 -23.76
CA MET A 293 -17.09 -0.46 -22.34
C MET A 293 -15.71 -0.96 -21.90
N ILE A 294 -15.54 -1.04 -20.58
CA ILE A 294 -14.37 -1.68 -19.97
C ILE A 294 -14.51 -3.19 -20.09
N VAL A 295 -13.50 -3.81 -20.70
CA VAL A 295 -13.36 -5.25 -20.94
C VAL A 295 -12.02 -5.71 -20.39
N SER A 296 -11.80 -7.02 -20.29
CA SER A 296 -10.44 -7.53 -20.09
C SER A 296 -9.80 -7.85 -21.43
N THR A 297 -8.47 -7.85 -21.48
CA THR A 297 -7.71 -8.30 -22.66
C THR A 297 -8.01 -9.74 -23.07
N ARG A 298 -8.60 -10.55 -22.17
CA ARG A 298 -9.05 -11.93 -22.44
C ARG A 298 -10.50 -12.04 -22.89
N SER A 299 -11.34 -11.06 -22.59
CA SER A 299 -12.79 -11.10 -22.89
C SER A 299 -13.19 -10.27 -24.12
N CYS A 300 -12.25 -9.56 -24.74
CA CYS A 300 -12.52 -8.69 -25.89
C CYS A 300 -12.04 -9.34 -27.19
N PRO A 301 -12.90 -9.46 -28.23
CA PRO A 301 -12.49 -10.02 -29.52
C PRO A 301 -11.77 -9.00 -30.43
N HIS A 302 -11.86 -7.69 -30.13
CA HIS A 302 -11.40 -6.62 -31.01
C HIS A 302 -9.87 -6.40 -30.99
N GLY A 303 -9.12 -7.03 -30.08
CA GLY A 303 -7.66 -6.90 -30.02
C GLY A 303 -7.16 -5.51 -29.55
N CYS A 304 -5.84 -5.37 -29.39
CA CYS A 304 -5.23 -4.20 -28.74
C CYS A 304 -5.36 -2.87 -29.50
N HIS A 305 -5.59 -2.89 -30.81
CA HIS A 305 -5.75 -1.66 -31.62
C HIS A 305 -7.06 -0.92 -31.33
N HIS A 306 -8.01 -1.59 -30.67
CA HIS A 306 -9.26 -1.01 -30.17
C HIS A 306 -9.23 -0.74 -28.67
N HIS A 307 -8.10 -0.97 -28.00
CA HIS A 307 -7.97 -0.88 -26.54
C HIS A 307 -7.29 0.42 -26.11
N LEU A 308 -7.98 1.16 -25.25
CA LEU A 308 -7.43 2.28 -24.49
C LEU A 308 -6.94 1.73 -23.15
N HIS A 309 -5.65 1.90 -22.89
CA HIS A 309 -4.99 1.38 -21.69
C HIS A 309 -4.97 2.41 -20.56
N TYR A 310 -5.11 1.93 -19.32
CA TYR A 310 -5.04 2.75 -18.11
C TYR A 310 -3.59 2.86 -17.61
N ASN A 311 -2.71 3.47 -18.42
CA ASN A 311 -1.32 3.64 -18.02
C ASN A 311 -1.19 4.72 -16.94
N SER A 312 -0.81 4.33 -15.72
CA SER A 312 -0.70 5.25 -14.58
C SER A 312 0.28 6.39 -14.84
N GLN A 313 1.44 6.13 -15.44
CA GLN A 313 2.44 7.17 -15.71
C GLN A 313 1.89 8.22 -16.67
N SER A 314 1.29 7.81 -17.80
CA SER A 314 0.69 8.74 -18.76
C SER A 314 -0.46 9.55 -18.14
N LEU A 315 -1.28 8.93 -17.29
CA LEU A 315 -2.35 9.64 -16.57
C LEU A 315 -1.78 10.67 -15.58
N LYS A 316 -0.69 10.35 -14.87
CA LYS A 316 0.03 11.31 -14.02
C LYS A 316 0.60 12.47 -14.82
N ASP A 317 1.19 12.20 -15.98
CA ASP A 317 1.75 13.23 -16.85
C ASP A 317 0.67 14.20 -17.34
N LEU A 318 -0.50 13.69 -17.74
CA LEU A 318 -1.66 14.53 -18.09
C LEU A 318 -2.12 15.40 -16.92
N LEU A 319 -2.34 14.80 -15.75
CA LEU A 319 -2.80 15.51 -14.55
C LEU A 319 -1.81 16.60 -14.13
N ARG A 320 -0.50 16.33 -14.20
CA ARG A 320 0.57 17.28 -13.87
C ARG A 320 0.85 18.33 -14.95
N ALA A 321 0.45 18.08 -16.19
CA ALA A 321 0.33 19.13 -17.20
C ALA A 321 -0.92 20.01 -16.96
N GLY A 322 -1.76 19.64 -15.97
CA GLY A 322 -3.02 20.32 -15.69
C GLY A 322 -4.07 20.08 -16.75
N ILE A 323 -3.93 19.00 -17.52
CA ILE A 323 -4.91 18.49 -18.49
C ILE A 323 -5.86 17.57 -17.73
N ILE A 324 -7.15 17.80 -17.87
CA ILE A 324 -8.16 16.95 -17.26
C ILE A 324 -8.28 15.64 -18.06
N PRO A 325 -7.98 14.47 -17.47
CA PRO A 325 -8.13 13.21 -18.18
C PRO A 325 -9.59 12.96 -18.54
N PRO A 326 -9.89 12.41 -19.72
CA PRO A 326 -11.25 12.05 -20.09
C PRO A 326 -11.90 11.09 -19.08
N ALA A 327 -13.23 11.22 -18.89
CA ALA A 327 -13.96 10.50 -17.83
C ALA A 327 -13.96 8.97 -17.95
N ILE A 328 -13.63 8.48 -19.15
CA ILE A 328 -13.35 7.08 -19.48
C ILE A 328 -12.13 6.51 -18.75
N PHE A 329 -11.18 7.39 -18.40
CA PHE A 329 -9.96 7.07 -17.66
C PHE A 329 -10.14 7.28 -16.16
N ILE A 330 -10.62 8.45 -15.74
CA ILE A 330 -10.71 8.83 -14.32
C ILE A 330 -12.06 9.49 -14.03
N ARG A 331 -12.69 9.18 -12.89
CA ARG A 331 -13.94 9.84 -12.45
C ARG A 331 -13.69 11.31 -12.15
N LYS A 332 -14.67 12.18 -12.40
CA LYS A 332 -14.52 13.64 -12.23
C LYS A 332 -14.16 14.03 -10.80
N GLU A 333 -14.69 13.34 -9.80
CA GLU A 333 -14.42 13.57 -8.37
C GLU A 333 -12.99 13.20 -7.97
N VAL A 334 -12.35 12.29 -8.72
CA VAL A 334 -10.95 11.94 -8.53
C VAL A 334 -10.06 12.97 -9.22
N SER A 335 -10.34 13.25 -10.50
CA SER A 335 -9.60 14.25 -11.27
C SER A 335 -9.65 15.64 -10.62
N SER A 336 -10.81 16.08 -10.13
CA SER A 336 -10.97 17.38 -9.49
C SER A 336 -10.13 17.51 -8.22
N VAL A 337 -10.17 16.49 -7.34
CA VAL A 337 -9.37 16.49 -6.10
C VAL A 337 -7.87 16.57 -6.41
N ILE A 338 -7.40 15.80 -7.41
CA ILE A 338 -6.00 15.83 -7.84
C ILE A 338 -5.63 17.21 -8.41
N LEU A 339 -6.43 17.75 -9.34
CA LEU A 339 -6.11 19.02 -10.01
C LEU A 339 -6.15 20.21 -9.06
N THR A 340 -7.10 20.24 -8.12
CA THR A 340 -7.16 21.25 -7.06
C THR A 340 -5.94 21.17 -6.14
N SER A 341 -5.46 19.97 -5.83
CA SER A 341 -4.26 19.78 -5.02
C SER A 341 -2.97 20.19 -5.77
N LEU A 342 -2.86 19.86 -7.06
CA LEU A 342 -1.68 20.20 -7.86
C LEU A 342 -1.62 21.68 -8.25
N PHE A 343 -2.78 22.32 -8.45
CA PHE A 343 -2.87 23.71 -8.90
C PHE A 343 -3.89 24.51 -8.09
N PRO A 344 -3.63 24.73 -6.79
CA PRO A 344 -4.53 25.52 -5.96
C PRO A 344 -4.59 26.96 -6.47
N ASN A 345 -5.79 27.54 -6.55
CA ASN A 345 -6.05 28.91 -6.98
C ASN A 345 -5.46 29.24 -8.38
N ARG A 346 -5.39 28.26 -9.28
CA ARG A 346 -4.77 28.40 -10.61
C ARG A 346 -5.41 29.50 -11.46
N LEU A 347 -6.74 29.61 -11.41
CA LEU A 347 -7.51 30.49 -12.29
C LEU A 347 -7.72 31.85 -11.63
N LYS A 348 -7.13 32.90 -12.21
CA LYS A 348 -7.48 34.28 -11.87
C LYS A 348 -8.93 34.53 -12.28
N ASN A 349 -9.72 35.15 -11.39
CA ASN A 349 -11.13 35.44 -11.61
C ASN A 349 -12.00 34.20 -11.85
N MET A 350 -11.69 33.06 -11.21
CA MET A 350 -12.43 31.80 -11.38
C MET A 350 -13.95 31.97 -11.26
N GLN A 351 -14.42 32.75 -10.27
CA GLN A 351 -15.85 32.99 -10.09
C GLN A 351 -16.51 33.64 -11.32
N LYS A 352 -15.82 34.60 -11.95
CA LYS A 352 -16.30 35.24 -13.19
C LYS A 352 -16.41 34.21 -14.31
N ILE A 353 -15.35 33.42 -14.51
CA ILE A 353 -15.31 32.37 -15.52
C ILE A 353 -16.44 31.36 -15.29
N TYR A 354 -16.63 30.93 -14.03
CA TYR A 354 -17.70 30.01 -13.65
C TYR A 354 -19.08 30.57 -14.03
N ASN A 355 -19.37 31.81 -13.62
CA ASN A 355 -20.66 32.47 -13.89
C ASN A 355 -20.91 32.71 -15.38
N GLU A 356 -19.85 32.92 -16.18
CA GLU A 356 -19.95 33.15 -17.63
C GLU A 356 -20.14 31.85 -18.42
N LEU A 357 -19.60 30.72 -17.95
CA LEU A 357 -19.60 29.45 -18.68
C LEU A 357 -20.70 28.48 -18.24
N PHE A 358 -21.15 28.55 -16.99
CA PHE A 358 -22.06 27.55 -16.42
C PHE A 358 -23.42 28.13 -16.03
N PRO A 359 -24.50 27.35 -16.12
CA PRO A 359 -25.78 27.72 -15.52
C PRO A 359 -25.61 27.99 -14.02
N THR A 360 -26.21 29.08 -13.54
CA THR A 360 -26.25 29.45 -12.12
C THR A 360 -27.69 29.59 -11.67
N ASP A 361 -28.01 29.22 -10.44
CA ASP A 361 -29.38 29.28 -9.88
C ASP A 361 -29.83 30.71 -9.54
N GLY A 362 -29.16 31.74 -10.08
CA GLY A 362 -29.43 33.15 -9.80
C GLY A 362 -28.93 33.66 -8.44
N ILE A 363 -28.42 32.77 -7.58
CA ILE A 363 -27.79 33.11 -6.30
C ILE A 363 -26.27 33.19 -6.50
N LEU A 364 -25.65 34.27 -6.00
CA LEU A 364 -24.20 34.40 -5.95
C LEU A 364 -23.62 33.42 -4.92
N GLU A 365 -23.28 32.22 -5.37
CA GLU A 365 -22.54 31.25 -4.58
C GLU A 365 -21.06 31.26 -4.97
N TYR A 366 -20.19 31.41 -3.97
CA TYR A 366 -18.76 31.28 -4.19
C TYR A 366 -18.42 29.82 -4.45
N LYS A 367 -17.91 29.53 -5.64
CA LYS A 367 -17.49 28.17 -6.03
C LYS A 367 -16.01 28.00 -5.74
N ASN A 368 -15.61 26.78 -5.41
CA ASN A 368 -14.19 26.44 -5.22
C ASN A 368 -13.60 25.76 -6.48
N ASP A 369 -12.27 25.56 -6.48
CA ASP A 369 -11.56 24.95 -7.61
C ASP A 369 -12.10 23.54 -7.93
N GLU A 370 -12.43 22.73 -6.91
CA GLU A 370 -12.93 21.35 -7.10
C GLU A 370 -14.25 21.36 -7.86
N GLU A 371 -15.19 22.21 -7.44
CA GLU A 371 -16.51 22.37 -8.08
C GLU A 371 -16.39 22.88 -9.52
N PHE A 372 -15.48 23.83 -9.77
CA PHE A 372 -15.18 24.31 -11.12
C PHE A 372 -14.74 23.16 -12.04
N TYR A 373 -13.76 22.35 -11.61
CA TYR A 373 -13.28 21.21 -12.41
C TYR A 373 -14.36 20.15 -12.63
N GLN A 374 -15.20 19.87 -11.63
CA GLN A 374 -16.30 18.92 -11.77
C GLN A 374 -17.32 19.40 -12.81
N LYS A 375 -17.70 20.68 -12.79
CA LYS A 375 -18.62 21.27 -13.77
C LYS A 375 -18.06 21.27 -15.19
N LEU A 376 -16.78 21.61 -15.33
CA LEU A 376 -16.10 21.56 -16.63
C LEU A 376 -16.11 20.12 -17.21
N LEU A 377 -15.88 19.11 -16.38
CA LEU A 377 -15.94 17.69 -16.78
C LEU A 377 -17.35 17.20 -17.13
N GLU A 378 -18.38 17.72 -16.47
CA GLU A 378 -19.78 17.43 -16.82
C GLU A 378 -20.09 17.93 -18.23
N ILE A 379 -19.68 19.15 -18.58
CA ILE A 379 -19.89 19.72 -19.92
C ILE A 379 -19.15 18.93 -21.00
N HIS A 380 -17.93 18.48 -20.74
CA HIS A 380 -17.20 17.61 -21.69
C HIS A 380 -17.91 16.29 -22.01
N GLN A 381 -18.84 15.84 -21.17
CA GLN A 381 -19.63 14.62 -21.38
C GLN A 381 -20.99 14.89 -22.04
N MET A 382 -21.39 16.15 -22.21
CA MET A 382 -22.66 16.48 -22.83
C MET A 382 -22.64 16.13 -24.31
N SER A 383 -23.55 15.25 -24.74
CA SER A 383 -23.82 15.03 -26.16
C SER A 383 -24.75 16.14 -26.67
N TYR A 384 -24.31 16.88 -27.68
CA TYR A 384 -25.17 17.81 -28.40
C TYR A 384 -25.79 17.10 -29.60
N MET A 385 -27.12 17.06 -29.66
CA MET A 385 -27.88 16.63 -30.84
C MET A 385 -28.57 17.88 -31.41
N VAL A 386 -28.32 18.19 -32.69
CA VAL A 386 -29.07 19.20 -33.46
C VAL A 386 -30.22 18.53 -34.17
#